data_AF-A0A7S1T956-F1
#
_entry.id   AF-A0A7S1T956-F1
#
_cell.length_a   1.000
_cell.length_b   1.000
_cell.length_c   1.000
_cell.angle_alpha   90.00
_cell.angle_beta   90.00
_cell.angle_gamma   90.00
#
_symmetry.space_group_name_H-M   'P 1'
#
loop_
_entity.id
_entity.type
_entity.pdbx_description
1 polymer ?
#
loop_
_entity_poly.entity_id
_entity_poly.type
_entity_poly.pdbx_seq_one_letter_code
_entity_poly.pdbx_strand_id
1 'polypeptide(L)'
;HHLRLREVLRWREGVVVPGQYDRNHEQQGDHRQEQSSDMVDVGFPSAVKIPEKLPAGTRVTIDLGSLAQRPPSKRLTYRSAKVVSPDTPRVEAGLYWGYRVRLVGTLSSVFHGSELGSYDFVIGTSERGRRVDSPEIVQKVRASAGAGRLQHLLIVFGGVQGLESSAGGDERLIARGCGTSWTVAELFDIYVNTCPNQGSRTIRTEEAILISLATLRPMLEKALNDAVSAEVSR
;
A
#
# COMPACT_ATOMS: atom_id res chain seq x y z
N HIS A 1 -9.80 -7.62 -3.71
CA HIS A 1 -10.44 -6.43 -4.32
C HIS A 1 -10.72 -6.58 -5.82
N HIS A 2 -9.96 -7.36 -6.61
CA HIS A 2 -10.30 -7.68 -8.03
C HIS A 2 -11.18 -8.93 -8.16
N LEU A 3 -12.40 -8.85 -7.63
CA LEU A 3 -13.33 -9.99 -7.62
C LEU A 3 -14.04 -10.14 -8.97
N ARG A 4 -14.38 -11.39 -9.34
CA ARG A 4 -15.28 -11.63 -10.49
C ARG A 4 -16.70 -11.14 -10.19
N LEU A 5 -17.51 -10.96 -11.24
CA LEU A 5 -18.90 -10.47 -11.13
C LEU A 5 -19.74 -11.23 -10.09
N ARG A 6 -19.59 -12.55 -10.00
CA ARG A 6 -20.40 -13.43 -9.13
C ARG A 6 -19.68 -13.88 -7.85
N GLU A 7 -18.42 -13.53 -7.70
CA GLU A 7 -17.63 -13.91 -6.53
C GLU A 7 -18.07 -13.08 -5.33
N VAL A 8 -18.26 -13.70 -4.16
CA VAL A 8 -18.81 -13.00 -3.01
C VAL A 8 -17.76 -12.87 -1.91
N LEU A 9 -17.57 -11.64 -1.46
CA LEU A 9 -16.68 -11.25 -0.38
C LEU A 9 -17.40 -10.17 0.44
N ARG A 10 -17.14 -10.10 1.74
CA ARG A 10 -17.72 -9.08 2.64
C ARG A 10 -17.52 -7.66 2.13
N TRP A 11 -16.33 -7.37 1.59
CA TRP A 11 -16.00 -6.05 1.07
C TRP A 11 -15.86 -6.02 -0.46
N ARG A 12 -16.21 -4.88 -1.05
CA ARG A 12 -15.97 -4.58 -2.47
C ARG A 12 -15.56 -3.12 -2.66
N GLU A 13 -14.75 -2.90 -3.67
CA GLU A 13 -14.52 -1.55 -4.21
C GLU A 13 -15.72 -1.15 -5.06
N GLY A 14 -16.07 0.13 -5.04
CA GLY A 14 -17.10 0.68 -5.91
C GLY A 14 -16.90 2.15 -6.20
N VAL A 15 -17.70 2.66 -7.14
CA VAL A 15 -17.75 4.08 -7.49
C VAL A 15 -19.18 4.59 -7.31
N VAL A 16 -19.32 5.79 -6.75
CA VAL A 16 -20.63 6.44 -6.62
C VAL A 16 -21.15 6.81 -8.01
N VAL A 17 -22.34 6.34 -8.35
CA VAL A 17 -22.99 6.51 -9.66
C VAL A 17 -24.31 7.27 -9.54
N PRO A 18 -24.81 7.93 -10.60
CA PRO A 18 -26.09 8.61 -10.58
C PRO A 18 -27.26 7.72 -10.15
N GLY A 19 -28.33 8.32 -9.61
CA GLY A 19 -29.47 7.57 -9.05
C GLY A 19 -30.18 6.64 -10.04
N GLN A 20 -30.12 6.93 -11.34
CA GLN A 20 -30.70 6.14 -12.44
C GLN A 20 -29.66 5.29 -13.19
N TYR A 21 -28.65 4.75 -12.50
CA TYR A 21 -27.61 3.95 -13.13
C TYR A 21 -28.05 2.50 -13.43
N ASP A 22 -28.21 2.16 -14.72
CA ASP A 22 -28.22 0.78 -15.23
C ASP A 22 -26.93 0.53 -16.02
N ARG A 23 -26.15 -0.46 -15.58
CA ARG A 23 -24.85 -0.83 -16.16
C ARG A 23 -24.94 -1.34 -17.60
N ASN A 24 -26.12 -1.78 -18.05
CA ASN A 24 -26.32 -2.32 -19.40
C ASN A 24 -26.84 -1.30 -20.42
N HIS A 25 -27.16 -0.06 -19.99
CA HIS A 25 -27.59 1.01 -20.88
C HIS A 25 -26.46 2.04 -21.02
N GLU A 26 -25.95 2.22 -22.24
CA GLU A 26 -25.07 3.34 -22.58
C GLU A 26 -25.80 4.65 -22.30
N GLN A 27 -25.28 5.43 -21.35
CA GLN A 27 -25.82 6.75 -21.06
C GLN A 27 -25.35 7.74 -22.14
N GLN A 28 -26.24 8.07 -23.08
CA GLN A 28 -26.10 9.27 -23.91
C GLN A 28 -26.57 10.48 -23.08
N GLY A 29 -25.64 11.26 -22.53
CA GLY A 29 -25.99 12.50 -21.84
C GLY A 29 -24.79 13.19 -21.21
N ASP A 30 -24.71 14.51 -21.40
CA ASP A 30 -23.68 15.39 -20.83
C ASP A 30 -23.73 15.33 -19.29
N HIS A 31 -22.78 14.61 -18.66
CA HIS A 31 -22.74 14.28 -17.23
C HIS A 31 -22.31 15.45 -16.34
N ARG A 32 -22.88 16.64 -16.55
CA ARG A 32 -22.69 17.80 -15.69
C ARG A 32 -23.98 18.08 -14.93
N GLN A 33 -24.25 17.31 -13.87
CA GLN A 33 -24.97 17.69 -12.62
C GLN A 33 -25.78 16.52 -12.01
N GLU A 34 -25.12 15.66 -11.24
CA GLU A 34 -25.68 15.19 -9.97
C GLU A 34 -24.58 15.38 -8.92
N GLN A 35 -24.76 16.37 -8.02
CA GLN A 35 -23.74 16.77 -7.04
C GLN A 35 -23.43 15.68 -6.01
N SER A 36 -24.36 14.74 -5.79
CA SER A 36 -24.18 13.57 -4.93
C SER A 36 -25.25 12.50 -5.18
N SER A 37 -24.92 11.23 -4.92
CA SER A 37 -25.80 10.08 -5.05
C SER A 37 -25.58 9.09 -3.90
N ASP A 38 -26.60 8.28 -3.62
CA ASP A 38 -26.56 7.18 -2.65
C ASP A 38 -26.43 5.80 -3.33
N MET A 39 -26.14 5.78 -4.62
CA MET A 39 -25.97 4.56 -5.42
C MET A 39 -24.50 4.33 -5.73
N VAL A 40 -24.03 3.09 -5.57
CA VAL A 40 -22.64 2.68 -5.77
C VAL A 40 -22.56 1.48 -6.69
N ASP A 41 -21.84 1.60 -7.80
CA ASP A 41 -21.47 0.46 -8.64
C ASP A 41 -20.30 -0.28 -8.00
N VAL A 42 -20.57 -1.44 -7.42
CA VAL A 42 -19.58 -2.37 -6.82
C VAL A 42 -19.19 -3.52 -7.75
N GLY A 43 -19.49 -3.38 -9.04
CA GLY A 43 -19.22 -4.38 -10.05
C GLY A 43 -20.25 -5.52 -10.09
N PHE A 44 -21.40 -5.39 -9.42
CA PHE A 44 -22.56 -6.28 -9.55
C PHE A 44 -23.45 -5.92 -10.75
N PRO A 45 -24.49 -6.73 -11.10
CA PRO A 45 -25.43 -6.39 -12.16
C PRO A 45 -26.30 -5.16 -11.85
N SER A 46 -26.47 -4.82 -10.58
CA SER A 46 -27.25 -3.68 -10.11
C SER A 46 -26.46 -2.93 -9.05
N ALA A 47 -26.56 -1.61 -9.05
CA ALA A 47 -25.91 -0.75 -8.06
C ALA A 47 -26.45 -1.03 -6.64
N VAL A 48 -25.59 -0.80 -5.66
CA VAL A 48 -25.87 -0.96 -4.23
C VAL A 48 -26.25 0.40 -3.66
N LYS A 49 -27.25 0.44 -2.78
CA LYS A 49 -27.65 1.67 -2.11
C LYS A 49 -26.91 1.80 -0.77
N ILE A 50 -26.38 2.98 -0.49
CA ILE A 50 -25.75 3.34 0.78
C ILE A 50 -26.63 4.35 1.54
N PRO A 51 -26.48 4.50 2.88
CA PRO A 51 -27.22 5.48 3.66
C PRO A 51 -26.84 6.93 3.35
N GLU A 52 -25.56 7.18 3.03
CA GLU A 52 -25.01 8.51 2.79
C GLU A 52 -25.13 8.93 1.32
N LYS A 53 -25.29 10.24 1.07
CA LYS A 53 -25.09 10.79 -0.28
C LYS A 53 -23.66 11.28 -0.43
N LEU A 54 -22.95 10.76 -1.43
CA LEU A 54 -21.56 11.09 -1.71
C LEU A 54 -21.42 11.68 -3.13
N PRO A 55 -20.39 12.49 -3.41
CA PRO A 55 -20.17 13.02 -4.75
C PRO A 55 -20.05 11.89 -5.79
N ALA A 56 -20.73 12.04 -6.93
CA ALA A 56 -20.61 11.09 -8.03
C ALA A 56 -19.15 10.98 -8.51
N GLY A 57 -18.72 9.77 -8.88
CA GLY A 57 -17.33 9.48 -9.25
C GLY A 57 -16.40 9.22 -8.06
N THR A 58 -16.87 9.36 -6.81
CA THR A 58 -16.07 9.02 -5.64
C THR A 58 -15.86 7.50 -5.55
N ARG A 59 -14.60 7.07 -5.43
CA ARG A 59 -14.25 5.68 -5.15
C ARG A 59 -14.43 5.40 -3.66
N VAL A 60 -15.10 4.30 -3.33
CA VAL A 60 -15.42 3.89 -1.96
C VAL A 60 -15.18 2.39 -1.75
N THR A 61 -14.88 2.02 -0.50
CA THR A 61 -14.89 0.63 -0.06
C THR A 61 -16.21 0.36 0.66
N ILE A 62 -16.92 -0.66 0.20
CA ILE A 62 -18.25 -1.01 0.70
C ILE A 62 -18.17 -2.30 1.51
N ASP A 63 -18.66 -2.27 2.75
CA ASP A 63 -19.00 -3.46 3.53
C ASP A 63 -20.43 -3.89 3.21
N LEU A 64 -20.55 -5.07 2.61
CA LEU A 64 -21.82 -5.70 2.25
C LEU A 64 -22.45 -6.45 3.44
N GLY A 65 -21.73 -6.66 4.55
CA GLY A 65 -22.23 -7.37 5.73
C GLY A 65 -22.75 -8.77 5.39
N SER A 66 -23.94 -9.12 5.91
CA SER A 66 -24.60 -10.41 5.62
C SER A 66 -25.01 -10.58 4.15
N LEU A 67 -25.00 -9.51 3.35
CA LEU A 67 -25.31 -9.57 1.91
C LEU A 67 -24.24 -10.35 1.14
N ALA A 68 -23.03 -10.47 1.68
CA ALA A 68 -21.96 -11.28 1.11
C ALA A 68 -22.22 -12.79 1.15
N GLN A 69 -23.36 -13.24 1.68
CA GLN A 69 -23.76 -14.65 1.70
C GLN A 69 -24.77 -15.00 0.59
N ARG A 70 -25.23 -14.02 -0.21
CA ARG A 70 -26.24 -14.23 -1.26
C ARG A 70 -25.68 -13.91 -2.65
N PRO A 71 -25.98 -14.73 -3.67
CA PRO A 71 -25.54 -14.46 -5.03
C PRO A 71 -26.16 -13.15 -5.56
N PRO A 72 -25.44 -12.39 -6.41
CA PRO A 72 -25.95 -11.15 -6.96
C PRO A 72 -27.19 -11.40 -7.85
N SER A 73 -28.30 -10.69 -7.62
CA SER A 73 -29.51 -10.80 -8.43
C SER A 73 -30.07 -9.42 -8.78
N LYS A 74 -30.67 -9.30 -9.98
CA LYS A 74 -31.25 -8.04 -10.51
C LYS A 74 -32.37 -7.43 -9.64
N ARG A 75 -32.87 -8.16 -8.64
CA ARG A 75 -33.98 -7.75 -7.76
C ARG A 75 -33.55 -7.37 -6.34
N LEU A 76 -32.28 -7.57 -5.97
CA LEU A 76 -31.81 -7.20 -4.64
C LEU A 76 -31.45 -5.71 -4.63
N THR A 77 -32.37 -4.85 -4.17
CA THR A 77 -31.98 -3.53 -3.68
C THR A 77 -31.22 -3.72 -2.37
N TYR A 78 -29.90 -3.65 -2.44
CA TYR A 78 -29.01 -3.77 -1.30
C TYR A 78 -29.16 -2.53 -0.41
N ARG A 79 -30.01 -2.58 0.62
CA ARG A 79 -30.31 -1.46 1.53
C ARG A 79 -29.46 -1.45 2.81
N SER A 80 -28.45 -2.31 2.93
CA SER A 80 -27.67 -2.47 4.18
C SER A 80 -26.15 -2.41 3.97
N ALA A 81 -25.69 -1.90 2.83
CA ALA A 81 -24.27 -1.75 2.59
C ALA A 81 -23.76 -0.46 3.26
N LYS A 82 -22.55 -0.49 3.81
CA LYS A 82 -21.94 0.67 4.49
C LYS A 82 -20.65 1.06 3.82
N VAL A 83 -20.40 2.36 3.70
CA VAL A 83 -19.08 2.86 3.35
C VAL A 83 -18.18 2.67 4.57
N VAL A 84 -17.01 2.06 4.37
CA VAL A 84 -16.01 1.83 5.41
C VAL A 84 -14.66 2.39 4.99
N SER A 85 -13.72 2.46 5.93
CA SER A 85 -12.36 2.81 5.59
C SER A 85 -11.79 1.81 4.56
N PRO A 86 -11.04 2.28 3.54
CA PRO A 86 -10.30 1.39 2.65
C PRO A 86 -9.27 0.50 3.37
N ASP A 87 -8.91 0.82 4.62
CA ASP A 87 -8.03 -0.02 5.45
C ASP A 87 -8.78 -1.15 6.17
N THR A 88 -10.11 -1.07 6.29
CA THR A 88 -10.93 -2.04 7.05
C THR A 88 -10.73 -3.50 6.58
N PRO A 89 -10.74 -3.85 5.27
CA PRO A 89 -10.54 -5.23 4.84
C PRO A 89 -9.17 -5.81 5.25
N ARG A 90 -8.14 -4.95 5.30
CA ARG A 90 -6.79 -5.33 5.71
C ARG A 90 -6.72 -5.51 7.23
N VAL A 91 -7.23 -4.56 7.99
CA VAL A 91 -7.14 -4.54 9.46
C VAL A 91 -8.02 -5.63 10.09
N GLU A 92 -9.25 -5.82 9.61
CA GLU A 92 -10.18 -6.80 10.21
C GLU A 92 -9.98 -8.23 9.70
N ALA A 93 -9.49 -8.43 8.48
CA ALA A 93 -9.48 -9.74 7.83
C ALA A 93 -8.15 -10.13 7.16
N GLY A 94 -7.10 -9.30 7.28
CA GLY A 94 -5.79 -9.60 6.69
C GLY A 94 -5.79 -9.60 5.14
N LEU A 95 -6.80 -9.01 4.51
CA LEU A 95 -6.93 -9.04 3.05
C LEU A 95 -6.07 -7.97 2.39
N TYR A 96 -5.33 -8.36 1.35
CA TYR A 96 -4.67 -7.39 0.49
C TYR A 96 -5.70 -6.57 -0.31
N TRP A 97 -5.75 -5.28 -0.01
CA TRP A 97 -6.73 -4.35 -0.58
C TRP A 97 -6.12 -3.34 -1.56
N GLY A 98 -5.01 -3.73 -2.20
CA GLY A 98 -4.31 -2.91 -3.19
C GLY A 98 -3.28 -2.00 -2.55
N TYR A 99 -2.94 -0.93 -3.27
CA TYR A 99 -2.00 0.10 -2.82
C TYR A 99 -2.53 1.48 -3.17
N ARG A 100 -2.06 2.50 -2.44
CA ARG A 100 -2.25 3.91 -2.81
C ARG A 100 -0.98 4.43 -3.47
N VAL A 101 -1.15 5.37 -4.40
CA VAL A 101 -0.04 6.04 -5.06
C VAL A 101 0.07 7.44 -4.48
N ARG A 102 1.26 7.79 -4.00
CA ARG A 102 1.59 9.14 -3.53
C ARG A 102 2.72 9.68 -4.38
N LEU A 103 2.52 10.86 -4.97
CA LEU A 103 3.54 11.57 -5.71
C LEU A 103 4.27 12.54 -4.77
N VAL A 104 5.60 12.57 -4.88
CA VAL A 104 6.46 13.52 -4.17
C VAL A 104 7.50 14.07 -5.12
N GLY A 105 7.88 15.33 -4.91
CA GLY A 105 8.86 16.01 -5.77
C GLY A 105 10.32 15.73 -5.42
N THR A 106 10.61 15.25 -4.21
CA THR A 106 11.97 15.06 -3.70
C THR A 106 12.10 13.83 -2.80
N LEU A 107 13.33 13.35 -2.60
CA LEU A 107 13.61 12.19 -1.74
C LEU A 107 13.27 12.49 -0.27
N SER A 108 13.61 13.67 0.24
CA SER A 108 13.30 14.10 1.61
C SER A 108 11.79 14.15 1.90
N SER A 109 10.98 14.43 0.87
CA SER A 109 9.52 14.41 0.95
C SER A 109 8.94 13.00 1.04
N VAL A 110 9.71 11.96 0.69
CA VAL A 110 9.28 10.56 0.86
C VAL A 110 9.07 10.25 2.34
N PHE A 111 9.94 10.73 3.23
CA PHE A 111 9.94 10.37 4.65
C PHE A 111 8.85 11.06 5.49
N HIS A 112 8.14 12.04 4.91
CA HIS A 112 7.15 12.86 5.62
C HIS A 112 5.82 12.92 4.87
N GLY A 113 4.73 13.25 5.59
CA GLY A 113 3.42 13.51 4.99
C GLY A 113 2.71 12.28 4.44
N SER A 114 2.97 11.10 5.00
CA SER A 114 2.17 9.90 4.72
C SER A 114 0.87 9.95 5.52
N GLU A 115 -0.23 9.51 4.90
CA GLU A 115 -1.54 9.35 5.57
C GLU A 115 -1.50 8.31 6.70
N LEU A 116 -0.51 7.41 6.67
CA LEU A 116 -0.24 6.42 7.72
C LEU A 116 0.51 7.02 8.91
N GLY A 117 0.84 8.31 8.89
CA GLY A 117 1.72 8.94 9.89
C GLY A 117 3.19 8.83 9.50
N SER A 118 4.06 8.51 10.46
CA SER A 118 5.50 8.34 10.23
C SER A 118 5.86 6.89 9.91
N TYR A 119 6.82 6.69 9.01
CA TYR A 119 7.45 5.39 8.83
C TYR A 119 8.38 5.12 10.02
N ASP A 120 8.13 4.02 10.74
CA ASP A 120 8.85 3.67 11.96
C ASP A 120 10.05 2.74 11.71
N PHE A 121 10.20 2.27 10.48
CA PHE A 121 11.39 1.60 10.00
C PHE A 121 11.57 1.82 8.50
N VAL A 122 12.75 2.26 8.09
CA VAL A 122 13.04 2.65 6.72
C VAL A 122 14.24 1.87 6.19
N ILE A 123 14.02 1.18 5.08
CA ILE A 123 15.01 0.36 4.37
C ILE A 123 15.38 1.07 3.07
N GLY A 124 16.66 1.40 2.89
CA GLY A 124 17.19 1.78 1.59
C GLY A 124 17.86 0.59 0.90
N THR A 125 17.67 0.45 -0.41
CA THR A 125 18.29 -0.64 -1.19
C THR A 125 19.42 -0.13 -2.07
N SER A 126 20.56 -0.83 -2.05
CA SER A 126 21.71 -0.52 -2.92
C SER A 126 22.67 -1.70 -3.01
N GLU A 127 23.32 -1.86 -4.16
CA GLU A 127 24.44 -2.82 -4.32
C GLU A 127 25.59 -2.55 -3.33
N ARG A 128 25.76 -1.28 -2.92
CA ARG A 128 26.76 -0.81 -1.94
C ARG A 128 26.30 -0.99 -0.48
N GLY A 129 25.06 -1.43 -0.26
CA GLY A 129 24.52 -1.67 1.06
C GLY A 129 25.13 -2.89 1.74
N ARG A 130 24.86 -3.05 3.03
CA ARG A 130 25.23 -4.26 3.77
C ARG A 130 24.46 -5.45 3.22
N ARG A 131 25.09 -6.64 3.19
CA ARG A 131 24.37 -7.85 2.77
C ARG A 131 23.15 -8.05 3.66
N VAL A 132 22.00 -8.31 3.04
CA VAL A 132 20.72 -8.51 3.74
C VAL A 132 20.75 -9.65 4.76
N ASP A 133 21.60 -10.65 4.54
CA ASP A 133 21.80 -11.82 5.41
C ASP A 133 22.86 -11.61 6.50
N SER A 134 23.48 -10.42 6.57
CA SER A 134 24.51 -10.15 7.57
C SER A 134 23.92 -10.15 9.00
N PRO A 135 24.68 -10.63 10.00
CA PRO A 135 24.22 -10.65 11.39
C PRO A 135 23.75 -9.29 11.92
N GLU A 136 24.43 -8.22 11.51
CA GLU A 136 24.10 -6.84 11.87
C GLU A 136 22.68 -6.45 11.41
N ILE A 137 22.35 -6.73 10.14
CA ILE A 137 21.03 -6.41 9.56
C ILE A 137 19.94 -7.23 10.24
N VAL A 138 20.16 -8.54 10.40
CA VAL A 138 19.22 -9.44 11.07
C VAL A 138 18.96 -8.99 12.51
N GLN A 139 20.00 -8.59 13.24
CA GLN A 139 19.87 -8.10 14.61
C GLN A 139 19.10 -6.77 14.67
N LYS A 140 19.39 -5.82 13.78
CA LYS A 140 18.67 -4.53 13.72
C LYS A 140 17.18 -4.71 13.45
N VAL A 141 16.82 -5.59 12.51
CA VAL A 141 15.41 -5.88 12.18
C VAL A 141 14.70 -6.53 13.36
N ARG A 142 15.33 -7.51 14.03
CA ARG A 142 14.77 -8.16 15.23
C ARG A 142 14.62 -7.19 16.40
N ALA A 143 15.63 -6.37 16.66
CA ALA A 143 15.57 -5.38 17.73
C ALA A 143 14.46 -4.36 17.48
N SER A 144 14.26 -3.95 16.23
CA SER A 144 13.19 -3.03 15.85
C SER A 144 11.82 -3.67 16.05
N ALA A 145 11.64 -4.92 15.59
CA ALA A 145 10.41 -5.69 15.82
C ALA A 145 10.09 -5.83 17.32
N GLY A 146 11.07 -6.22 18.13
CA GLY A 146 10.91 -6.37 19.58
C GLY A 146 10.66 -5.06 20.33
N ALA A 147 11.01 -3.92 19.73
CA ALA A 147 10.68 -2.59 20.23
C ALA A 147 9.31 -2.08 19.73
N GLY A 148 8.52 -2.92 19.07
CA GLY A 148 7.23 -2.54 18.50
C GLY A 148 7.32 -1.63 17.27
N ARG A 149 8.53 -1.42 16.73
CA ARG A 149 8.75 -0.76 15.44
C ARG A 149 8.56 -1.80 14.32
N LEU A 150 8.24 -1.37 13.10
CA LEU A 150 7.82 -2.15 11.91
C LEU A 150 6.30 -2.11 11.64
N GLN A 151 5.54 -1.23 12.28
CA GLN A 151 4.13 -1.02 11.96
C GLN A 151 3.95 -0.35 10.60
N HIS A 152 4.87 0.56 10.26
CA HIS A 152 4.85 1.36 9.02
C HIS A 152 6.22 1.32 8.36
N LEU A 153 6.50 0.19 7.70
CA LEU A 153 7.73 -0.04 6.94
C LEU A 153 7.75 0.77 5.63
N LEU A 154 8.88 1.42 5.35
CA LEU A 154 9.19 2.01 4.04
C LEU A 154 10.40 1.34 3.42
N ILE A 155 10.29 0.91 2.17
CA ILE A 155 11.41 0.39 1.36
C ILE A 155 11.64 1.35 0.20
N VAL A 156 12.84 1.89 0.09
CA VAL A 156 13.19 2.93 -0.89
C VAL A 156 14.18 2.38 -1.91
N PHE A 157 13.79 2.51 -3.18
CA PHE A 157 14.56 2.06 -4.33
C PHE A 157 15.11 3.24 -5.11
N GLY A 158 16.38 3.12 -5.54
CA GLY A 158 17.01 4.07 -6.44
C GLY A 158 16.65 3.81 -7.91
N GLY A 159 16.91 4.82 -8.74
CA GLY A 159 16.90 4.68 -10.20
C GLY A 159 18.21 4.12 -10.73
N VAL A 160 18.49 4.35 -12.02
CA VAL A 160 19.71 3.86 -12.70
C VAL A 160 21.01 4.31 -12.00
N GLN A 161 21.01 5.51 -11.43
CA GLN A 161 22.16 6.09 -10.72
C GLN A 161 22.09 5.88 -9.19
N GLY A 162 21.22 4.98 -8.71
CA GLY A 162 21.02 4.74 -7.29
C GLY A 162 20.24 5.85 -6.58
N LEU A 163 20.23 5.80 -5.24
CA LEU A 163 19.56 6.79 -4.38
C LEU A 163 20.38 8.08 -4.26
N GLU A 164 21.67 8.01 -4.57
CA GLU A 164 22.61 9.12 -4.56
C GLU A 164 22.23 10.22 -5.56
N SER A 165 21.72 9.84 -6.73
CA SER A 165 21.21 10.80 -7.71
C SER A 165 20.00 11.58 -7.18
N SER A 166 19.05 10.88 -6.56
CA SER A 166 17.88 11.50 -5.94
C SER A 166 18.25 12.39 -4.74
N ALA A 167 19.25 11.98 -3.94
CA ALA A 167 19.77 12.79 -2.85
C ALA A 167 20.51 14.04 -3.34
N GLY A 168 21.32 13.90 -4.39
CA GLY A 168 22.06 15.00 -5.01
C GLY A 168 21.20 16.00 -5.79
N GLY A 169 19.93 15.68 -6.04
CA GLY A 169 18.93 16.60 -6.60
C GLY A 169 17.99 17.22 -5.55
N ASP A 170 18.18 16.93 -4.27
CA ASP A 170 17.32 17.40 -3.18
C ASP A 170 18.05 18.46 -2.35
N GLU A 171 17.66 19.73 -2.50
CA GLU A 171 18.28 20.87 -1.81
C GLU A 171 18.36 20.70 -0.29
N ARG A 172 17.37 20.04 0.33
CA ARG A 172 17.37 19.81 1.79
C ARG A 172 18.41 18.78 2.21
N LEU A 173 18.62 17.77 1.38
CA LEU A 173 19.64 16.74 1.63
C LEU A 173 21.04 17.29 1.32
N ILE A 174 21.18 18.04 0.23
CA ILE A 174 22.43 18.73 -0.13
C ILE A 174 22.88 19.68 0.99
N ALA A 175 21.96 20.49 1.53
CA ALA A 175 22.27 21.39 2.64
C ALA A 175 22.73 20.66 3.92
N ARG A 176 22.38 19.38 4.07
CA ARG A 176 22.83 18.50 5.16
C ARG A 176 24.11 17.73 4.83
N GLY A 177 24.74 18.00 3.68
CA GLY A 177 25.91 17.26 3.21
C GLY A 177 25.61 15.84 2.71
N CYS A 178 24.35 15.51 2.47
CA CYS A 178 23.94 14.20 1.95
C CYS A 178 24.08 14.16 0.42
N GLY A 179 25.13 13.51 -0.08
CA GLY A 179 25.37 13.37 -1.53
C GLY A 179 26.29 12.21 -1.92
N THR A 180 26.90 11.53 -0.94
CA THR A 180 27.71 10.32 -1.16
C THR A 180 26.96 9.07 -0.72
N SER A 181 27.42 7.89 -1.17
CA SER A 181 26.80 6.61 -0.79
C SER A 181 26.74 6.40 0.73
N TRP A 182 27.73 6.88 1.49
CA TRP A 182 27.76 6.74 2.96
C TRP A 182 26.74 7.66 3.63
N THR A 183 26.68 8.93 3.22
CA THR A 183 25.72 9.91 3.76
C THR A 183 24.27 9.59 3.37
N VAL A 184 24.07 8.93 2.23
CA VAL A 184 22.73 8.46 1.82
C VAL A 184 22.28 7.28 2.67
N ALA A 185 23.20 6.38 3.06
CA ALA A 185 22.87 5.26 3.95
C ALA A 185 22.34 5.74 5.32
N GLU A 186 22.76 6.92 5.80
CA GLU A 186 22.31 7.54 7.06
C GLU A 186 20.84 8.00 7.03
N LEU A 187 20.19 8.03 5.86
CA LEU A 187 18.76 8.33 5.74
C LEU A 187 17.87 7.14 6.15
N PHE A 188 18.45 5.97 6.37
CA PHE A 188 17.73 4.71 6.54
C PHE A 188 18.12 4.03 7.86
N ASP A 189 17.18 3.31 8.48
CA ASP A 189 17.49 2.44 9.62
C ASP A 189 18.41 1.30 9.19
N ILE A 190 18.20 0.78 7.97
CA ILE A 190 19.11 -0.15 7.30
C ILE A 190 19.29 0.19 5.82
N TYR A 191 20.51 0.03 5.33
CA TYR A 191 20.86 0.21 3.92
C TYR A 191 21.47 -1.08 3.38
N VAL A 192 20.74 -1.77 2.50
CA VAL A 192 20.98 -3.20 2.22
C VAL A 192 21.16 -3.53 0.75
N ASN A 193 22.06 -4.49 0.50
CA ASN A 193 22.16 -5.25 -0.74
C ASN A 193 21.32 -6.53 -0.61
N THR A 194 20.22 -6.60 -1.35
CA THR A 194 19.25 -7.70 -1.36
C THR A 194 19.57 -8.79 -2.40
N CYS A 195 20.57 -8.57 -3.25
CA CYS A 195 21.05 -9.52 -4.26
C CYS A 195 22.59 -9.58 -4.24
N PRO A 196 23.19 -10.11 -3.16
CA PRO A 196 24.64 -10.24 -3.10
C PRO A 196 25.15 -11.14 -4.22
N ASN A 197 26.32 -10.82 -4.76
CA ASN A 197 26.93 -11.55 -5.89
C ASN A 197 26.08 -11.52 -7.17
N GLN A 198 25.35 -10.43 -7.43
CA GLN A 198 24.63 -10.23 -8.68
C GLN A 198 25.55 -10.47 -9.89
N GLY A 199 25.06 -11.22 -10.88
CA GLY A 199 25.82 -11.54 -12.10
C GLY A 199 25.78 -10.45 -13.17
N SER A 200 24.93 -9.44 -12.99
CA SER A 200 24.85 -8.27 -13.87
C SER A 200 25.53 -7.07 -13.21
N ARG A 201 26.00 -6.11 -14.04
CA ARG A 201 26.50 -4.83 -13.52
C ARG A 201 25.41 -4.01 -12.83
N THR A 202 24.16 -4.14 -13.30
CA THR A 202 23.03 -3.37 -12.79
C THR A 202 21.80 -4.27 -12.73
N ILE A 203 21.02 -4.11 -11.67
CA ILE A 203 19.67 -4.66 -11.54
C ILE A 203 18.72 -3.48 -11.76
N ARG A 204 17.81 -3.60 -12.72
CA ARG A 204 16.84 -2.53 -12.99
C ARG A 204 15.86 -2.39 -11.82
N THR A 205 15.32 -1.20 -11.60
CA THR A 205 14.48 -0.92 -10.42
C THR A 205 13.29 -1.89 -10.31
N GLU A 206 12.63 -2.23 -11.40
CA GLU A 206 11.51 -3.19 -11.43
C GLU A 206 11.92 -4.62 -11.07
N GLU A 207 13.16 -5.03 -11.41
CA GLU A 207 13.73 -6.32 -11.01
C GLU A 207 14.11 -6.28 -9.52
N ALA A 208 14.73 -5.18 -9.09
CA ALA A 208 15.15 -4.94 -7.72
C ALA A 208 13.97 -4.95 -6.74
N ILE A 209 12.81 -4.42 -7.14
CA ILE A 209 11.59 -4.46 -6.31
C ILE A 209 11.20 -5.91 -6.02
N LEU A 210 11.10 -6.76 -7.05
CA LEU A 210 10.70 -8.15 -6.86
C LEU A 210 11.71 -8.94 -6.03
N ILE A 211 13.00 -8.80 -6.35
CA ILE A 211 14.09 -9.47 -5.61
C ILE A 211 14.08 -9.03 -4.15
N SER A 212 14.03 -7.72 -3.89
CA SER A 212 14.10 -7.18 -2.53
C SER A 212 12.90 -7.58 -1.69
N LEU A 213 11.68 -7.52 -2.23
CA LEU A 213 10.48 -7.93 -1.51
C LEU A 213 10.49 -9.43 -1.19
N ALA A 214 10.93 -10.27 -2.13
CA ALA A 214 11.06 -11.71 -1.90
C ALA A 214 12.12 -12.04 -0.84
N THR A 215 13.26 -11.35 -0.86
CA THR A 215 14.36 -11.57 0.07
C THR A 215 14.06 -11.03 1.47
N LEU A 216 13.40 -9.87 1.59
CA LEU A 216 13.09 -9.24 2.88
C LEU A 216 11.92 -9.91 3.59
N ARG A 217 10.92 -10.41 2.86
CA ARG A 217 9.70 -11.00 3.42
C ARG A 217 9.93 -12.03 4.53
N PRO A 218 10.69 -13.13 4.33
CA PRO A 218 10.85 -14.15 5.37
C PRO A 218 11.58 -13.62 6.60
N MET A 219 12.52 -12.69 6.41
CA MET A 219 13.25 -12.04 7.51
C MET A 219 12.31 -11.18 8.36
N LEU A 220 11.47 -10.36 7.72
CA LEU A 220 10.50 -9.49 8.39
C LEU A 220 9.40 -10.29 9.09
N GLU A 221 8.82 -11.30 8.42
CA GLU A 221 7.80 -12.18 9.01
C GLU A 221 8.35 -12.90 10.25
N LYS A 222 9.57 -13.44 10.16
CA LYS A 222 10.22 -14.08 11.32
C LYS A 222 10.42 -13.11 12.47
N ALA A 223 10.94 -11.92 12.21
CA ALA A 223 11.17 -10.92 13.26
C ALA A 223 9.88 -10.48 13.95
N LEU A 224 8.80 -10.28 13.20
CA LEU A 224 7.49 -9.94 13.74
C LEU A 224 6.89 -11.08 14.57
N ASN A 225 6.97 -12.32 14.09
CA ASN A 225 6.49 -13.49 14.82
C ASN A 225 7.27 -13.74 16.12
N ASP A 226 8.61 -13.59 16.07
CA ASP A 226 9.47 -13.70 17.25
C ASP A 226 9.07 -12.64 18.30
N ALA A 227 8.78 -11.41 17.87
CA ALA A 227 8.36 -10.31 18.76
C ALA A 227 6.99 -10.56 19.42
N VAL A 228 5.98 -10.98 18.64
CA VAL A 228 4.65 -11.33 19.17
C VAL A 228 4.75 -12.50 20.17
N SER A 229 5.53 -13.52 19.86
CA SER A 229 5.72 -14.68 20.74
C SER A 229 6.36 -14.28 22.09
N ALA A 230 7.31 -13.33 22.06
CA ALA A 230 7.95 -12.80 23.25
C ALA A 230 7.01 -11.94 24.11
N GLU A 231 6.07 -11.23 23.49
CA GLU A 231 5.05 -10.44 24.20
C GLU A 231 4.02 -11.34 24.89
N VAL A 232 3.55 -12.40 24.23
CA VAL A 232 2.61 -13.39 24.80
C VAL A 232 3.22 -14.18 25.96
N SER A 233 4.54 -14.36 25.98
CA SER A 233 5.25 -15.10 27.02
C SER A 233 5.56 -14.28 28.28
N ARG A 234 5.31 -12.96 28.27
CA ARG A 234 5.50 -12.06 29.42
C ARG A 234 4.22 -11.92 30.22
#